data_AF-A0A1Y3L8Z8-F1
#
_entry.id   AF-A0A1Y3L8Z8-F1
#
_cell.length_a   1.000
_cell.length_b   1.000
_cell.length_c   1.000
_cell.angle_alpha   90.00
_cell.angle_beta   90.00
_cell.angle_gamma   90.00
#
_symmetry.space_group_name_H-M   'P 1'
#
loop_
_entity.id
_entity.type
_entity.pdbx_description
1 polymer ?
#
loop_
_entity_poly.entity_id
_entity_poly.type
_entity_poly.pdbx_seq_one_letter_code
_entity_poly.pdbx_strand_id
1 'polypeptide(L)' 'MSQAGEPLVHQAIDAVRRYHQAQDNGAPAEKIERLRLLAESLFQAVSDYQLRAVAKARGKELPPLD' A
#
# COMPACT_ATOMS: atom_id res chain seq x y z
N MET A 1 -12.50 -10.81 -3.38
CA MET A 1 -11.54 -9.73 -3.69
C MET A 1 -11.11 -9.93 -5.13
N SER A 2 -11.12 -8.92 -5.99
CA SER A 2 -10.61 -9.09 -7.36
C SER A 2 -9.12 -9.42 -7.31
N GLN A 3 -8.66 -10.27 -8.23
CA GLN A 3 -7.30 -10.83 -8.28
C GLN A 3 -6.16 -9.78 -8.25
N ALA A 4 -6.45 -8.51 -8.56
CA ALA A 4 -5.47 -7.40 -8.50
C ALA A 4 -5.28 -6.77 -7.11
N GLY A 5 -6.24 -6.90 -6.19
CA GLY A 5 -6.17 -6.25 -4.87
C GLY A 5 -5.33 -6.99 -3.85
N GLU A 6 -5.37 -8.32 -3.90
CA GLU A 6 -4.61 -9.20 -3.01
C GLU A 6 -3.09 -9.02 -3.17
N PRO A 7 -2.52 -8.98 -4.40
CA PRO A 7 -1.10 -8.65 -4.59
C PRO A 7 -0.69 -7.28 -4.05
N LEU A 8 -1.57 -6.29 -4.10
CA LEU A 8 -1.28 -4.92 -3.63
C LEU A 8 -1.24 -4.87 -2.09
N VAL A 9 -2.16 -5.57 -1.43
CA VAL A 9 -2.17 -5.71 0.04
C VAL A 9 -0.91 -6.44 0.51
N HIS A 10 -0.51 -7.53 -0.16
CA HIS A 10 0.73 -8.23 0.17
C HIS A 10 1.96 -7.34 0.04
N GLN A 11 2.05 -6.53 -1.03
CA GLN A 11 3.15 -5.58 -1.21
C GLN A 11 3.20 -4.53 -0.09
N ALA A 12 2.06 -3.98 0.31
CA ALA A 12 1.99 -3.01 1.41
C ALA A 12 2.47 -3.61 2.74
N ILE A 13 2.00 -4.82 3.07
CA ILE A 13 2.41 -5.55 4.29
C ILE A 13 3.91 -5.82 4.28
N ASP A 14 4.44 -6.26 3.15
CA ASP A 14 5.88 -6.53 2.99
C ASP A 14 6.72 -5.25 3.14
N ALA A 15 6.27 -4.12 2.59
CA ALA A 15 6.97 -2.84 2.72
C ALA A 15 7.03 -2.37 4.18
N VAL A 16 5.91 -2.47 4.92
CA VAL A 16 5.85 -2.17 6.35
C VAL A 16 6.79 -3.08 7.14
N ARG A 17 6.81 -4.38 6.84
CA ARG A 17 7.73 -5.33 7.49
C ARG A 17 9.19 -4.95 7.26
N ARG A 18 9.56 -4.63 6.01
CA ARG A 18 10.93 -4.23 5.67
C ARG A 18 11.32 -2.92 6.35
N TYR A 19 10.40 -1.96 6.45
CA TYR A 19 10.60 -0.71 7.18
C TYR A 19 10.93 -0.99 8.66
N HIS A 20 10.10 -1.75 9.37
CA HIS A 20 10.36 -2.08 10.77
C HIS A 20 11.66 -2.87 10.95
N GLN A 21 11.92 -3.85 10.09
CA GLN A 21 13.17 -4.60 10.15
C GLN A 21 14.40 -3.71 9.90
N ALA A 22 14.30 -2.67 9.06
CA ALA A 22 15.36 -1.69 8.86
C ALA A 22 15.57 -0.80 10.09
N GLN A 23 14.50 -0.44 10.80
CA GLN A 23 14.60 0.27 12.08
C GLN A 23 15.27 -0.59 13.15
N ASP A 24 14.81 -1.83 13.32
CA ASP A 24 15.31 -2.76 14.34
C ASP A 24 16.79 -3.10 14.13
N ASN A 25 17.21 -3.21 12.87
CA ASN A 25 18.60 -3.48 12.51
C ASN A 25 19.51 -2.24 12.55
N GLY A 26 18.99 -1.06 12.92
CA GLY A 26 19.76 0.18 12.92
C GLY A 26 20.27 0.57 11.52
N ALA A 27 19.48 0.30 10.48
CA ALA A 27 19.86 0.64 9.11
C ALA A 27 20.04 2.17 8.94
N PRO A 28 20.75 2.63 7.89
CA PRO A 28 20.90 4.05 7.62
C PRO A 28 19.55 4.75 7.49
N ALA A 29 19.46 5.99 8.01
CA ALA A 29 18.23 6.79 8.00
C ALA A 29 17.64 6.93 6.58
N GLU A 30 18.48 7.10 5.56
CA GLU A 30 18.04 7.16 4.16
C GLU A 30 17.30 5.88 3.72
N LYS A 31 17.78 4.71 4.14
CA LYS A 31 17.14 3.42 3.82
C LYS A 31 15.81 3.28 4.54
N ILE A 32 15.75 3.68 5.81
CA ILE A 32 14.51 3.69 6.60
C ILE A 32 13.47 4.61 5.95
N GLU A 33 13.88 5.81 5.55
CA GLU A 33 12.99 6.79 4.93
C GLU A 33 12.46 6.32 3.56
N ARG A 34 13.32 5.73 2.72
CA ARG A 34 12.87 5.14 1.45
C ARG A 34 11.84 4.02 1.66
N LEU A 35 12.05 3.17 2.67
CA LEU A 35 11.10 2.10 3.00
C LEU A 35 9.79 2.64 3.56
N ARG A 36 9.85 3.73 4.34
CA ARG A 36 8.68 4.45 4.84
C ARG A 36 7.84 4.99 3.68
N LEU A 37 8.43 5.76 2.77
CA LEU A 37 7.75 6.35 1.62
C LEU A 37 7.11 5.26 0.72
N LEU A 38 7.82 4.15 0.54
CA LEU A 38 7.28 3.00 -0.20
C LEU A 38 6.05 2.39 0.50
N ALA A 39 6.12 2.18 1.82
CA ALA A 39 5.01 1.66 2.60
C ALA A 39 3.80 2.60 2.57
N GLU A 40 4.02 3.92 2.72
CA GLU A 40 2.96 4.93 2.66
C GLU A 40 2.29 4.96 1.27
N SER A 41 3.08 4.95 0.19
CA SER A 41 2.55 4.91 -1.18
C SER A 41 1.72 3.66 -1.46
N LEU A 42 2.18 2.50 -1.03
CA LEU A 42 1.44 1.24 -1.20
C LEU A 42 0.15 1.22 -0.38
N PHE A 43 0.16 1.79 0.82
CA PHE A 43 -1.04 1.88 1.66
C PHE A 43 -2.11 2.79 1.04
N GLN A 44 -1.69 3.89 0.43
CA GLN A 44 -2.59 4.76 -0.34
C GLN A 44 -3.20 4.01 -1.52
N ALA A 45 -2.39 3.31 -2.31
CA ALA A 45 -2.87 2.51 -3.43
C ALA A 45 -3.86 1.39 -2.99
N VAL A 46 -3.59 0.71 -1.86
CA VAL A 46 -4.54 -0.26 -1.26
C VAL A 46 -5.87 0.41 -0.92
N SER A 47 -5.81 1.58 -0.28
CA SER A 47 -7.00 2.32 0.16
C SER A 47 -7.85 2.75 -1.04
N ASP A 48 -7.22 3.28 -2.08
CA ASP A 48 -7.87 3.69 -3.33
C ASP A 48 -8.54 2.50 -4.03
N TYR A 49 -7.84 1.37 -4.09
CA TYR A 49 -8.37 0.14 -4.65
C TYR A 49 -9.59 -0.35 -3.86
N GLN A 50 -9.50 -0.42 -2.53
CA GLN A 50 -10.59 -0.89 -1.68
C GLN A 50 -11.81 0.02 -1.81
N LEU A 51 -11.60 1.34 -1.87
CA LEU A 51 -12.68 2.30 -2.07
C LEU A 51 -13.39 2.09 -3.42
N ARG A 52 -12.63 1.88 -4.50
CA ARG A 52 -13.18 1.56 -5.83
C ARG A 52 -13.90 0.21 -5.85
N ALA A 53 -13.34 -0.81 -5.21
CA ALA A 53 -13.95 -2.13 -5.13
C ALA A 53 -15.31 -2.05 -4.39
N VAL A 54 -15.38 -1.29 -3.29
CA VAL A 54 -16.63 -1.04 -2.55
C VAL A 54 -17.62 -0.24 -3.38
N ALA A 55 -17.18 0.82 -4.08
CA ALA A 55 -18.03 1.61 -4.94
C ALA A 55 -18.63 0.76 -6.06
N LYS A 56 -17.80 -0.03 -6.76
CA LYS A 56 -18.22 -0.97 -7.80
C LYS A 56 -19.22 -1.99 -7.26
N ALA A 57 -18.97 -2.58 -6.10
CA ALA A 57 -19.88 -3.52 -5.45
C ALA A 57 -21.24 -2.88 -5.09
N ARG A 58 -21.27 -1.56 -4.89
CA ARG A 58 -22.48 -0.77 -4.61
C ARG A 58 -23.12 -0.17 -5.87
N GLY A 59 -22.64 -0.50 -7.07
CA GLY A 59 -23.14 0.06 -8.34
C GLY A 59 -22.77 1.53 -8.59
N LYS A 60 -21.72 2.04 -7.94
CA LYS A 60 -21.22 3.40 -8.10
C LYS A 60 -19.81 3.35 -8.71
N GLU A 61 -19.61 3.91 -9.90
CA GLU A 61 -18.26 4.11 -10.45
C GLU A 61 -17.64 5.40 -9.89
N LEU A 62 -16.37 5.34 -9.47
CA LEU A 62 -15.61 6.50 -9.01
C LEU A 62 -14.73 7.03 -10.16
N PRO A 63 -14.55 8.36 -10.28
CA PRO A 63 -13.70 8.96 -11.31
C PRO A 63 -12.26 8.45 -11.22
N PRO A 64 -11.48 8.44 -12.33
CA PRO A 64 -10.05 8.11 -12.29
C PRO A 64 -9.29 9.06 -11.35
N LEU A 65 -8.21 8.56 -10.75
CA LEU A 65 -7.28 9.40 -9.98
C LEU A 65 -6.32 10.01 -11.01
N ASP A 66 -6.22 11.33 -11.03
CA ASP A 66 -5.27 12.09 -11.87
C ASP A 66 -3.82 11.86 -11.42
#